data_AF-A0A2M7BQA7-F1
#
_entry.id   AF-A0A2M7BQA7-F1
#
_cell.length_a   1.000
_cell.length_b   1.000
_cell.length_c   1.000
_cell.angle_alpha   90.00
_cell.angle_beta   90.00
_cell.angle_gamma   90.00
#
_symmetry.space_group_name_H-M   'P 1'
#
loop_
_entity.id
_entity.type
_entity.pdbx_description
1 polymer ?
#
loop_
_entity_poly.entity_id
_entity_poly.type
_entity_poly.pdbx_seq_one_letter_code
_entity_poly.pdbx_strand_id
1 'polypeptide(L)' 'MKKLKIIPRFKNEDEEFEFWQKADSTEYFDWSKAKRGLMFPNLKLTSKPVTIRLPIGLVDRLKVKANRMDIQY' A
#
# COMPACT_ATOMS: atom_id res chain seq x y z
N MET A 1 10.29 -10.86 28.36
CA MET A 1 9.08 -11.30 27.65
C MET A 1 8.13 -10.11 27.55
N LYS A 2 7.90 -9.55 26.36
CA LYS A 2 6.99 -8.40 26.20
C LYS A 2 5.54 -8.91 26.34
N LYS A 3 4.79 -8.36 27.29
CA LYS A 3 3.35 -8.63 27.46
C LYS A 3 2.61 -7.82 26.40
N LEU A 4 2.04 -8.50 25.41
CA LEU A 4 1.27 -7.89 24.34
C LEU A 4 -0.19 -7.73 24.80
N LYS A 5 -0.81 -6.62 24.44
CA LYS A 5 -2.23 -6.39 24.72
C LYS A 5 -3.08 -7.27 23.81
N ILE A 6 -4.18 -7.80 24.35
CA ILE A 6 -5.14 -8.61 23.60
C ILE A 6 -5.81 -7.70 22.57
N ILE A 7 -5.79 -8.12 21.30
CA ILE A 7 -6.44 -7.40 20.21
C ILE A 7 -7.96 -7.40 20.47
N PRO A 8 -8.64 -6.24 20.49
CA PRO A 8 -10.09 -6.19 20.65
C PRO A 8 -10.80 -6.93 19.51
N ARG A 9 -11.93 -7.58 19.79
CA ARG A 9 -12.81 -8.06 18.72
C ARG A 9 -13.68 -6.91 18.23
N PHE A 10 -13.41 -6.42 17.03
CA PHE A 10 -14.24 -5.42 16.37
C PHE A 10 -15.43 -6.09 15.69
N LYS A 11 -16.57 -5.39 15.68
CA LYS A 11 -17.80 -5.87 15.04
C LYS A 11 -17.91 -5.36 13.60
N ASN A 12 -17.27 -4.23 13.29
CA ASN A 12 -17.28 -3.60 11.98
C ASN A 12 -15.87 -3.13 11.56
N GLU A 13 -15.63 -3.06 10.24
CA GLU A 13 -14.35 -2.67 9.66
C GLU A 13 -14.04 -1.17 9.89
N ASP A 14 -15.08 -0.33 9.91
CA ASP A 14 -14.95 1.11 10.20
C ASP A 14 -14.44 1.37 11.64
N GLU A 15 -14.96 0.61 12.63
CA GLU A 15 -14.53 0.71 14.04
C GLU A 15 -13.08 0.24 14.22
N GLU A 16 -12.69 -0.79 13.47
CA GLU A 16 -11.32 -1.27 13.44
C GLU A 16 -10.38 -0.21 12.85
N PHE A 17 -10.78 0.45 11.75
CA PHE A 17 -10.00 1.51 11.12
C PHE A 17 -9.83 2.73 12.02
N GLU A 18 -10.90 3.20 12.67
CA GLU A 18 -10.83 4.30 13.64
C GLU A 18 -9.96 3.97 14.86
N PHE A 19 -10.00 2.71 15.31
CA PHE A 19 -9.15 2.24 16.40
C PHE A 19 -7.68 2.21 16.00
N TRP A 20 -7.33 1.63 14.84
CA TRP A 20 -5.95 1.56 14.35
C TRP A 20 -5.38 2.91 13.90
N GLN A 21 -6.21 3.89 13.56
CA GLN A 21 -5.76 5.27 13.33
C GLN A 21 -5.20 5.93 14.60
N LYS A 22 -5.71 5.54 15.77
CA LYS A 22 -5.34 6.14 17.06
C LYS A 22 -4.41 5.25 17.89
N ALA A 23 -4.44 3.94 17.67
CA ALA A 23 -3.66 2.98 18.44
C ALA A 23 -2.27 2.74 17.85
N ASP A 24 -1.25 2.69 18.70
CA ASP A 24 0.10 2.28 18.29
C ASP A 24 0.16 0.75 18.15
N SER A 25 0.30 0.30 16.90
CA SER A 25 0.40 -1.12 16.52
C SER A 25 1.55 -1.89 17.19
N THR A 26 2.51 -1.19 17.80
CA THR A 26 3.66 -1.76 18.51
C THR A 26 3.30 -2.41 19.84
N GLU A 27 2.17 -2.04 20.44
CA GLU A 27 1.72 -2.58 21.74
C GLU A 27 0.84 -3.84 21.63
N TYR A 28 0.28 -4.07 20.43
CA TYR A 28 -0.65 -5.17 20.16
C TYR A 28 0.01 -6.31 19.38
N PHE A 29 1.02 -6.02 18.54
CA PHE A 29 1.70 -7.01 17.72
C PHE A 29 3.10 -7.37 18.23
N ASP A 30 3.42 -8.66 18.28
CA ASP A 30 4.78 -9.15 18.53
C ASP A 30 5.66 -8.92 17.29
N TRP A 31 6.28 -7.76 17.19
CA TRP A 31 7.26 -7.47 16.14
C TRP A 31 8.48 -8.42 16.15
N SER A 32 8.68 -9.20 17.22
CA SER A 32 9.70 -10.25 17.28
C SER A 32 9.31 -11.53 16.54
N LYS A 33 8.02 -11.78 16.33
CA LYS A 33 7.49 -12.90 15.51
C LYS A 33 7.12 -12.46 14.10
N ALA A 34 7.05 -11.16 13.83
CA ALA A 34 6.84 -10.64 12.49
C ALA A 34 8.01 -11.12 11.60
N LYS A 35 7.70 -11.94 10.58
CA LYS A 35 8.67 -12.35 9.55
C LYS A 35 9.15 -11.09 8.82
N ARG A 36 10.27 -10.52 9.25
CA ARG A 36 11.03 -9.55 8.45
C ARG A 36 11.41 -10.25 7.15
N GLY A 37 10.92 -9.73 6.02
CA GLY A 37 11.12 -10.36 4.72
C GLY A 37 9.97 -11.25 4.25
N LEU A 38 8.71 -10.94 4.62
CA LEU A 38 7.58 -11.30 3.75
C LEU A 38 7.76 -10.57 2.41
N MET A 39 8.57 -11.16 1.52
CA MET A 39 8.36 -11.01 0.10
C MET A 39 6.92 -11.46 -0.13
N PHE A 40 6.11 -10.59 -0.70
CA PHE A 40 4.80 -10.96 -1.19
C PHE A 40 4.95 -11.28 -2.69
N PRO A 41 5.46 -12.48 -3.07
CA PRO A 41 5.73 -12.80 -4.47
C PRO A 41 4.47 -12.77 -5.33
N ASN A 42 3.30 -12.96 -4.70
CA ASN A 42 1.99 -13.01 -5.34
C ASN A 42 1.15 -11.75 -5.14
N LEU A 43 1.62 -10.73 -4.40
CA LEU A 43 0.92 -9.45 -4.32
C LEU A 43 1.21 -8.68 -5.60
N LYS A 44 0.49 -9.05 -6.66
CA LYS A 44 0.54 -8.38 -7.95
C LYS A 44 0.11 -6.93 -7.71
N LEU A 45 1.02 -5.97 -7.87
CA LEU A 45 0.67 -4.56 -7.96
C LEU A 45 -0.35 -4.43 -9.09
N THR A 46 -1.63 -4.32 -8.74
CA THR A 46 -2.72 -4.30 -9.70
C THR A 46 -2.68 -2.96 -10.42
N SER A 47 -2.13 -2.95 -11.63
CA SER A 47 -2.14 -1.78 -12.49
C SER A 47 -3.56 -1.61 -13.04
N LYS A 48 -4.23 -0.53 -12.65
CA LYS A 48 -5.53 -0.13 -13.20
C LYS A 48 -5.33 1.08 -14.11
N PRO A 49 -5.91 1.14 -15.32
CA PRO A 49 -5.86 2.34 -16.15
C PRO A 49 -6.58 3.48 -15.43
N VAL A 50 -5.88 4.60 -15.24
CA VAL A 50 -6.45 5.84 -14.67
C VAL A 50 -6.37 6.93 -15.72
N THR A 51 -7.50 7.58 -15.99
CA THR A 51 -7.56 8.72 -16.89
C THR A 51 -7.19 10.00 -16.13
N ILE A 52 -6.09 10.65 -16.51
CA ILE A 52 -5.62 11.89 -15.90
C ILE A 52 -5.62 12.98 -16.98
N ARG A 53 -6.09 14.19 -16.64
CA ARG A 53 -5.99 15.35 -17.54
C ARG A 53 -4.65 16.05 -17.37
N LEU A 54 -3.90 16.16 -18.46
CA LEU A 54 -2.55 16.74 -18.51
C LEU A 54 -2.47 17.80 -19.63
N PRO A 55 -1.64 18.84 -19.50
CA PRO A 55 -1.35 19.78 -20.58
C PRO A 55 -0.71 19.09 -21.79
N ILE A 56 -1.04 19.55 -23.01
CA ILE A 56 -0.63 18.88 -24.26
C ILE A 56 0.89 18.73 -24.39
N GLY A 57 1.67 19.76 -24.04
CA GLY A 57 3.13 19.70 -24.13
C GLY A 57 3.79 18.71 -23.16
N LEU A 58 3.10 18.32 -22.08
CA LEU A 58 3.56 17.29 -21.16
C LEU A 58 3.31 15.89 -21.73
N VAL A 59 2.17 15.71 -22.40
CA VAL A 59 1.82 14.47 -23.12
C VAL A 59 2.85 14.17 -24.23
N ASP A 60 3.25 15.17 -25.02
CA ASP A 60 4.26 14.97 -26.06
C ASP A 60 5.62 14.53 -25.50
N ARG A 61 6.05 15.14 -24.40
CA ARG A 61 7.29 14.75 -23.72
C ARG A 61 7.23 13.33 -23.16
N LEU A 62 6.08 12.94 -22.61
CA LEU A 62 5.84 11.57 -22.14
C LEU A 62 5.88 10.57 -23.30
N LYS A 63 5.29 10.90 -24.45
CA LYS A 63 5.32 10.06 -25.65
C LYS A 63 6.74 9.82 -26.18
N VAL A 64 7.57 10.88 -26.23
CA VAL A 64 8.99 10.75 -26.61
C VAL A 64 9.74 9.88 -25.62
N LYS A 65 9.48 10.04 -24.32
CA LYS A 65 10.13 9.24 -23.27
C LYS A 65 9.67 7.78 -23.31
N ALA A 66 8.38 7.52 -23.54
CA ALA A 66 7.80 6.19 -23.66
C ALA A 66 8.39 5.43 -24.85
N ASN A 67 8.52 6.09 -26.01
CA ASN A 67 9.16 5.52 -27.18
C ASN A 67 10.62 5.11 -26.92
N ARG A 68 11.39 5.94 -26.20
CA ARG A 68 12.76 5.61 -25.78
C ARG A 68 12.86 4.41 -24.84
N MET A 69 11.79 4.11 -24.10
CA MET A 69 11.71 3.00 -23.15
C MET A 69 11.03 1.77 -23.76
N ASP A 70 10.72 1.80 -25.08
CA ASP A 70 9.99 0.74 -25.79
C ASP A 70 8.58 0.44 -25.19
N ILE A 71 7.94 1.48 -24.64
CA ILE A 71 6.61 1.39 -24.03
C ILE A 71 5.58 2.00 -25.00
N GLN A 72 4.51 1.27 -25.31
CA GLN A 72 3.39 1.78 -26.11
C GLN A 72 2.54 2.77 -25.29
N TYR A 73 2.17 3.90 -25.91
CA TYR A 73 1.38 5.00 -25.32
C TYR A 73 -0.03 5.03 -25.90
#